data_AF-A0A975UAS2-F1
#
_entry.id   AF-A0A975UAS2-F1
#
_cell.length_a   1.000
_cell.length_b   1.000
_cell.length_c   1.000
_cell.angle_alpha   90.00
_cell.angle_beta   90.00
_cell.angle_gamma   90.00
#
_symmetry.space_group_name_H-M   'P 1'
#
loop_
_entity.id
_entity.type
_entity.pdbx_description
1 polymer ?
#
loop_
_entity_poly.entity_id
_entity_poly.type
_entity_poly.pdbx_seq_one_letter_code
_entity_poly.pdbx_strand_id
1 'polypeptide(L)'
;MKNILILTSTLIIGSALSGCQMTDNGMLQTTPALEKAEIMPDKVLDTVSGTVAYRERIALPDNAIVRVSLFDVSKADAPATLLGTQEFTTWGQQVPFEFSIPYDCADIDPKHRYSISARIEVDGRLMFISDSHYGVITDDKRTHQVEMNLIRVHEAQGNNDALSNLNRLRTETGE
;
A
#
# COMPACT_ATOMS: atom_id res chain seq x y z
N MET A 1 21.52 2.31 -53.29
CA MET A 1 21.65 2.57 -54.75
C MET A 1 20.96 1.42 -55.48
N LYS A 2 19.98 1.74 -56.35
CA LYS A 2 19.03 0.78 -56.96
C LYS A 2 18.22 -0.01 -55.89
N ASN A 3 17.53 -1.13 -56.16
CA ASN A 3 17.17 -1.82 -57.42
C ASN A 3 15.79 -2.54 -57.22
N ILE A 4 14.91 -2.87 -58.19
CA ILE A 4 14.89 -3.12 -59.66
C ILE A 4 15.34 -4.55 -60.05
N LEU A 5 14.55 -5.43 -60.68
CA LEU A 5 13.26 -5.37 -61.44
C LEU A 5 12.57 -6.79 -61.31
N ILE A 6 11.27 -6.96 -61.01
CA ILE A 6 10.09 -7.11 -61.92
C ILE A 6 9.68 -8.55 -62.39
N LEU A 7 8.37 -8.82 -62.26
CA LEU A 7 7.44 -9.74 -62.98
C LEU A 7 7.87 -11.16 -63.41
N THR A 8 7.03 -12.13 -63.06
CA THR A 8 6.20 -12.86 -64.06
C THR A 8 4.85 -13.30 -63.47
N SER A 9 3.77 -13.13 -64.23
CA SER A 9 2.47 -13.73 -63.94
C SER A 9 2.45 -15.21 -64.30
N THR A 10 1.62 -16.02 -63.64
CA THR A 10 0.94 -17.12 -64.33
C THR A 10 -0.43 -17.36 -63.73
N LEU A 11 -1.45 -17.09 -64.54
CA LEU A 11 -2.84 -17.39 -64.26
C LEU A 11 -3.10 -18.83 -64.70
N ILE A 12 -3.47 -19.74 -63.79
CA ILE A 12 -3.96 -21.07 -64.15
C ILE A 12 -5.44 -21.15 -63.77
N ILE A 13 -6.26 -21.41 -64.78
CA ILE A 13 -7.71 -21.48 -64.71
C ILE A 13 -8.12 -22.92 -64.38
N GLY A 14 -9.20 -23.06 -63.60
CA GLY A 14 -9.53 -24.26 -62.85
C GLY A 14 -9.95 -25.50 -63.64
N SER A 15 -10.27 -26.53 -62.86
CA SER A 15 -11.08 -27.68 -63.27
C SER A 15 -11.81 -28.18 -62.03
N ALA A 16 -13.14 -28.30 -62.09
CA ALA A 16 -13.93 -28.87 -61.00
C ALA A 16 -14.02 -30.39 -61.18
N LEU A 17 -13.81 -31.15 -60.10
CA LEU A 17 -14.33 -32.51 -59.99
C LEU A 17 -15.02 -32.68 -58.64
N SER A 18 -16.24 -33.21 -58.69
CA SER A 18 -17.02 -33.59 -57.51
C SER A 18 -16.41 -34.79 -56.79
N GLY A 19 -16.35 -34.73 -55.46
CA GLY A 19 -16.01 -35.87 -54.60
C GLY A 19 -16.81 -35.78 -53.30
N CYS A 20 -17.73 -36.73 -53.09
CA CYS A 20 -18.49 -36.82 -51.85
C CYS A 20 -17.57 -37.30 -50.72
N GLN A 21 -17.62 -36.68 -49.55
CA GLN A 21 -16.89 -37.13 -48.37
C GLN A 21 -17.82 -37.18 -47.15
N MET A 22 -18.40 -38.35 -46.91
CA MET A 22 -18.73 -38.79 -45.56
C MET A 22 -17.62 -39.73 -45.12
N THR A 23 -16.85 -39.32 -44.11
CA THR A 23 -15.91 -40.21 -43.40
C THR A 23 -15.97 -39.86 -41.92
N ASP A 24 -16.45 -40.81 -41.12
CA ASP A 24 -16.26 -40.81 -39.68
C ASP A 24 -14.79 -41.10 -39.36
N ASN A 25 -14.19 -40.36 -38.44
CA ASN A 25 -12.82 -40.56 -37.96
C ASN A 25 -12.62 -39.81 -36.64
N GLY A 26 -12.70 -40.52 -35.52
CA GLY A 26 -12.36 -39.97 -34.22
C GLY A 26 -10.85 -39.85 -34.01
N MET A 27 -10.37 -38.69 -33.57
CA MET A 27 -9.19 -38.58 -32.72
C MET A 27 -9.44 -37.57 -31.61
N LEU A 28 -9.07 -37.97 -30.40
CA LEU A 28 -9.28 -37.26 -29.14
C LEU A 28 -8.00 -36.47 -28.79
N GLN A 29 -8.16 -35.23 -28.33
CA GLN A 29 -7.11 -34.38 -27.68
C GLN A 29 -5.91 -34.00 -28.59
N THR A 30 -5.37 -32.78 -28.54
CA THR A 30 -5.39 -31.77 -27.48
C THR A 30 -5.54 -30.37 -28.09
N THR A 31 -6.69 -29.72 -27.89
CA THR A 31 -6.72 -28.26 -27.86
C THR A 31 -6.18 -27.86 -26.49
N PRO A 32 -5.05 -27.13 -26.38
CA PRO A 32 -4.72 -26.50 -25.11
C PRO A 32 -5.85 -25.52 -24.82
N ALA A 33 -6.59 -25.78 -23.74
CA ALA A 33 -7.59 -24.85 -23.26
C ALA A 33 -6.86 -23.56 -22.88
N LEU A 34 -6.95 -22.55 -23.74
CA LEU A 34 -6.61 -21.19 -23.39
C LEU A 34 -7.63 -20.76 -22.33
N GLU A 35 -7.20 -21.00 -21.10
CA GLU A 35 -7.49 -20.26 -19.89
C GLU A 35 -8.87 -19.61 -19.90
N LYS A 36 -9.80 -20.25 -19.19
CA LYS A 36 -11.00 -19.59 -18.68
C LYS A 36 -10.53 -18.53 -17.68
N ALA A 37 -10.03 -17.41 -18.21
CA ALA A 37 -9.78 -16.20 -17.48
C ALA A 37 -11.12 -15.78 -16.90
N GLU A 38 -11.29 -16.04 -15.61
CA GLU A 38 -12.42 -15.52 -14.88
C GLU A 38 -12.26 -14.01 -14.91
N ILE A 39 -13.16 -13.33 -15.63
CA ILE A 39 -13.21 -11.88 -15.68
C ILE A 39 -13.70 -11.43 -14.30
N MET A 40 -12.79 -11.48 -13.33
CA MET A 40 -12.89 -10.70 -12.12
C MET A 40 -13.05 -9.24 -12.57
N PRO A 41 -13.98 -8.47 -12.00
CA PRO A 41 -14.11 -7.07 -12.35
C PRO A 41 -12.75 -6.40 -12.13
N ASP A 42 -12.31 -5.63 -13.13
CA ASP A 42 -11.08 -4.85 -13.04
C ASP A 42 -11.15 -3.99 -11.77
N LYS A 43 -10.21 -4.19 -10.84
CA LYS A 43 -10.23 -3.52 -9.54
C LYS A 43 -10.04 -2.02 -9.79
N VAL A 44 -11.07 -1.22 -9.52
CA VAL A 44 -10.98 0.23 -9.65
C VAL A 44 -10.20 0.75 -8.45
N LEU A 45 -8.91 0.99 -8.67
CA LEU A 45 -8.02 1.53 -7.65
C LEU A 45 -8.00 3.06 -7.69
N ASP A 46 -7.94 3.67 -6.51
CA ASP A 46 -7.62 5.08 -6.31
C ASP A 46 -6.52 5.19 -5.23
N THR A 47 -6.09 6.39 -4.84
CA THR A 47 -4.88 6.59 -4.02
C THR A 47 -5.03 7.74 -3.02
N VAL A 48 -4.54 7.52 -1.80
CA VAL A 48 -4.27 8.59 -0.82
C VAL A 48 -2.76 8.78 -0.73
N SER A 49 -2.28 9.97 -1.07
CA SER A 49 -0.86 10.35 -1.05
C SER A 49 -0.60 11.49 -0.07
N GLY A 50 0.68 11.80 0.18
CA GLY A 50 1.00 12.84 1.15
C GLY A 50 2.44 12.90 1.60
N THR A 51 2.67 13.65 2.67
CA THR A 51 3.96 13.77 3.35
C THR A 51 3.85 13.49 4.85
N VAL A 52 4.96 13.01 5.42
CA VAL A 52 5.18 12.80 6.86
C VAL A 52 6.34 13.67 7.30
N ALA A 53 6.09 14.56 8.27
CA ALA A 53 7.09 15.43 8.88
C ALA A 53 7.01 15.41 10.41
N TYR A 54 8.01 15.95 11.09
CA TYR A 54 8.01 16.25 12.53
C TYR A 54 8.79 17.55 12.77
N ARG A 55 8.68 18.15 13.96
CA ARG A 55 9.21 19.51 14.24
C ARG A 55 10.49 19.53 15.07
N GLU A 56 10.77 18.43 15.76
CA GLU A 56 11.93 18.24 16.62
C GLU A 56 13.22 18.28 15.80
N ARG A 57 14.22 19.03 16.27
CA ARG A 57 15.53 19.15 15.61
C ARG A 57 16.43 17.95 15.93
N ILE A 58 15.97 16.76 15.59
CA ILE A 58 16.64 15.48 15.82
C ILE A 58 16.73 14.75 14.47
N ALA A 59 17.94 14.33 14.09
CA ALA A 59 18.12 13.47 12.93
C ALA A 59 17.59 12.07 13.23
N LEU A 60 16.80 11.50 12.32
CA LEU A 60 16.48 10.08 12.37
C LEU A 60 17.71 9.24 12.00
N PRO A 61 17.96 8.12 12.70
CA PRO A 61 18.90 7.09 12.26
C PRO A 61 18.54 6.51 10.89
N ASP A 62 19.54 6.03 10.15
CA ASP A 62 19.37 5.52 8.78
C ASP A 62 18.46 4.27 8.69
N ASN A 63 18.33 3.52 9.79
CA ASN A 63 17.49 2.33 9.93
C ASN A 63 16.04 2.64 10.34
N ALA A 64 15.57 3.89 10.26
CA ALA A 64 14.24 4.25 10.75
C ALA A 64 13.08 3.70 9.87
N ILE A 65 12.17 3.04 10.58
CA ILE A 65 10.85 2.45 10.28
C ILE A 65 9.69 3.41 9.96
N VAL A 66 9.58 4.05 8.79
CA VAL A 66 8.36 4.82 8.47
C VAL A 66 7.23 3.87 8.05
N ARG A 67 6.11 3.88 8.79
CA ARG A 67 4.88 3.14 8.46
C ARG A 67 3.71 4.11 8.39
N VAL A 68 3.02 4.14 7.26
CA VAL A 68 1.81 4.92 7.00
C VAL A 68 0.67 3.95 6.70
N SER A 69 -0.51 4.18 7.28
CA SER A 69 -1.65 3.25 7.18
C SER A 69 -2.98 3.98 7.05
N LEU A 70 -3.80 3.52 6.10
CA LEU A 70 -5.15 3.98 5.80
C LEU A 70 -6.18 3.07 6.47
N PHE A 71 -7.14 3.66 7.18
CA PHE A 71 -8.13 2.94 7.98
C PHE A 71 -9.56 3.44 7.76
N ASP A 72 -10.53 2.52 7.81
CA ASP A 72 -11.92 2.81 8.14
C ASP A 72 -12.07 2.95 9.67
N VAL A 73 -12.54 4.13 10.11
CA VAL A 73 -12.75 4.54 11.51
C VAL A 73 -14.23 4.89 11.79
N SER A 74 -15.14 4.24 11.08
CA SER A 74 -16.59 4.45 11.21
C SER A 74 -17.17 3.83 12.48
N LYS A 75 -16.60 2.71 12.92
CA LYS A 75 -17.03 1.97 14.13
C LYS A 75 -16.32 2.57 15.35
N ALA A 76 -17.08 3.10 16.29
CA ALA A 76 -16.52 3.64 17.54
C ALA A 76 -16.07 2.53 18.51
N ASP A 77 -16.83 1.43 18.57
CA ASP A 77 -16.66 0.35 19.55
C ASP A 77 -15.92 -0.89 19.00
N ALA A 78 -15.18 -0.74 17.90
CA ALA A 78 -14.43 -1.81 17.27
C ALA A 78 -13.05 -1.32 16.79
N PRO A 79 -12.05 -2.21 16.65
CA PRO A 79 -10.79 -1.88 16.00
C PRO A 79 -11.02 -1.31 14.60
N ALA A 80 -10.24 -0.28 14.25
CA ALA A 80 -10.25 0.31 12.91
C ALA A 80 -9.87 -0.74 11.86
N THR A 81 -10.56 -0.74 10.72
CA THR A 81 -10.30 -1.72 9.66
C THR A 81 -9.21 -1.18 8.73
N LEU A 82 -8.11 -1.93 8.58
CA LEU A 82 -7.00 -1.53 7.72
C LEU A 82 -7.36 -1.74 6.25
N LEU A 83 -7.23 -0.69 5.44
CA LEU A 83 -7.47 -0.74 3.99
C LEU A 83 -6.16 -0.79 3.18
N GLY A 84 -5.09 -0.16 3.69
CA GLY A 84 -3.79 -0.16 3.03
C GLY A 84 -2.67 0.33 3.94
N THR A 85 -1.45 -0.11 3.68
CA THR A 85 -0.24 0.31 4.41
C THR A 85 0.91 0.47 3.43
N GLN A 86 1.71 1.51 3.63
CA GLN A 86 3.04 1.63 3.07
C GLN A 86 4.07 1.64 4.20
N GLU A 87 5.14 0.88 4.05
CA GLU A 87 6.27 0.83 4.98
C GLU A 87 7.59 0.98 4.21
N PHE A 88 8.50 1.81 4.71
CA PHE A 88 9.81 2.02 4.10
C PHE A 88 10.85 2.51 5.11
N THR A 89 12.09 2.06 4.91
CA THR A 89 13.26 2.55 5.67
C THR A 89 13.69 3.92 5.16
N THR A 90 14.07 4.83 6.05
CA THR A 90 14.50 6.19 5.69
C THR A 90 15.83 6.25 4.93
N TRP A 91 16.76 5.32 5.18
CA TRP A 91 18.11 5.33 4.58
C TRP A 91 18.86 6.66 4.74
N GLY A 92 18.64 7.34 5.87
CA GLY A 92 19.24 8.64 6.18
C GLY A 92 18.55 9.85 5.55
N GLN A 93 17.54 9.64 4.68
CA GLN A 93 16.66 10.71 4.22
C GLN A 93 16.03 11.42 5.41
N GLN A 94 15.88 12.74 5.30
CA GLN A 94 15.23 13.59 6.31
C GLN A 94 13.84 14.00 5.82
N VAL A 95 13.01 14.46 6.77
CA VAL A 95 11.65 14.93 6.49
C VAL A 95 11.60 16.10 5.50
N PRO A 96 10.53 16.23 4.69
CA PRO A 96 9.36 15.36 4.63
C PRO A 96 9.62 14.02 3.93
N PHE A 97 8.96 12.96 4.40
CA PHE A 97 8.89 11.67 3.70
C PHE A 97 7.59 11.58 2.90
N GLU A 98 7.68 11.27 1.61
CA GLU A 98 6.51 11.09 0.76
C GLU A 98 5.89 9.70 0.92
N PHE A 99 4.57 9.59 0.76
CA PHE A 99 3.85 8.32 0.73
C PHE A 99 2.74 8.33 -0.32
N SER A 100 2.33 7.13 -0.74
CA SER A 100 1.24 6.86 -1.67
C SER A 100 0.65 5.49 -1.36
N ILE A 101 -0.58 5.47 -0.84
CA ILE A 101 -1.31 4.25 -0.47
C ILE A 101 -2.46 4.05 -1.47
N PRO A 102 -2.37 3.06 -2.38
CA PRO A 102 -3.50 2.68 -3.22
C PRO A 102 -4.56 1.94 -2.39
N TYR A 103 -5.83 2.12 -2.76
CA TYR A 103 -6.97 1.44 -2.16
C TYR A 103 -7.99 1.03 -3.23
N ASP A 104 -8.82 0.02 -2.95
CA ASP A 104 -9.91 -0.38 -3.85
C ASP A 104 -11.15 0.47 -3.58
N CYS A 105 -11.70 1.10 -4.61
CA CYS A 105 -12.94 1.88 -4.52
C CYS A 105 -14.15 1.03 -4.08
N ALA A 106 -14.11 -0.30 -4.26
CA ALA A 106 -15.15 -1.21 -3.77
C ALA A 106 -15.16 -1.37 -2.25
N ASP A 107 -14.05 -1.07 -1.55
CA ASP A 107 -13.95 -1.12 -0.09
C ASP A 107 -14.48 0.16 0.59
N ILE A 108 -14.91 1.16 -0.19
CA ILE A 108 -15.34 2.48 0.30
C ILE A 108 -16.88 2.63 0.29
N ASP A 109 -17.50 2.58 1.47
CA ASP A 109 -18.86 3.10 1.69
C ASP A 109 -18.81 4.65 1.84
N PRO A 110 -19.61 5.43 1.08
CA PRO A 110 -19.69 6.89 1.21
C PRO A 110 -20.19 7.43 2.56
N LYS A 111 -20.80 6.59 3.42
CA LYS A 111 -21.30 6.94 4.76
C LYS A 111 -20.25 6.70 5.85
N HIS A 112 -19.20 5.97 5.52
CA HIS A 112 -18.10 5.66 6.42
C HIS A 112 -17.10 6.83 6.48
N ARG A 113 -16.23 6.83 7.49
CA ARG A 113 -15.18 7.81 7.72
C ARG A 113 -13.83 7.11 7.62
N TYR A 114 -12.93 7.66 6.82
CA TYR A 114 -11.59 7.14 6.65
C TYR A 114 -10.56 8.09 7.24
N SER A 115 -9.49 7.53 7.79
CA SER A 115 -8.37 8.30 8.31
C SER A 115 -7.05 7.66 7.96
N ILE A 116 -6.01 8.49 7.89
CA ILE A 116 -4.63 8.06 7.72
C ILE A 116 -3.84 8.35 8.99
N SER A 117 -2.93 7.44 9.35
CA SER A 117 -1.99 7.64 10.45
C SER A 117 -0.59 7.28 10.01
N ALA A 118 0.42 7.87 10.65
CA ALA A 118 1.80 7.45 10.48
C ALA A 118 2.52 7.31 11.81
N ARG A 119 3.57 6.49 11.78
CA ARG A 119 4.52 6.31 12.85
C ARG A 119 5.92 6.11 12.30
N ILE A 120 6.91 6.40 13.15
CA ILE A 120 8.31 6.12 12.87
C ILE A 120 8.86 5.28 14.02
N GLU A 121 9.32 4.08 13.69
CA GLU A 121 9.93 3.11 14.62
C GLU A 121 11.45 3.04 14.39
N VAL A 122 12.25 2.86 15.44
CA VAL A 122 13.71 2.64 15.33
C VAL A 122 14.06 1.46 16.23
N ASP A 123 14.71 0.43 15.69
CA ASP A 123 15.03 -0.82 16.39
C ASP A 123 13.81 -1.42 17.14
N GLY A 124 12.63 -1.36 16.49
CA GLY A 124 11.35 -1.83 17.03
C GLY A 124 10.70 -0.92 18.08
N ARG A 125 11.29 0.25 18.40
CA ARG A 125 10.75 1.22 19.36
C ARG A 125 10.04 2.36 18.65
N LEU A 126 8.83 2.69 19.09
CA LEU A 126 8.07 3.82 18.57
C LEU A 126 8.73 5.16 18.98
N MET A 127 9.22 5.92 18.01
CA MET A 127 9.89 7.21 18.21
C MET A 127 8.98 8.40 17.91
N PHE A 128 8.18 8.30 16.85
CA PHE A 128 7.23 9.35 16.44
C PHE A 128 5.88 8.75 16.04
N ILE A 129 4.80 9.49 16.27
CA ILE A 129 3.43 9.08 15.89
C ILE A 129 2.56 10.30 15.58
N SER A 130 1.56 10.13 14.70
CA SER A 130 0.52 11.13 14.46
C SER A 130 -0.48 11.14 15.63
N ASP A 131 -0.63 12.29 16.30
CA ASP A 131 -1.58 12.49 17.41
C ASP A 131 -2.94 13.06 16.97
N SER A 132 -3.00 13.54 15.73
CA SER A 132 -4.12 14.27 15.15
C SER A 132 -4.90 13.41 14.16
N HIS A 133 -6.20 13.64 14.04
CA HIS A 133 -7.05 12.92 13.08
C HIS A 133 -6.91 13.52 11.67
N TYR A 134 -6.34 12.75 10.75
CA TYR A 134 -6.23 13.09 9.33
C TYR A 134 -7.33 12.38 8.53
N GLY A 135 -8.47 13.05 8.35
CA GLY A 135 -9.60 12.53 7.58
C GLY A 135 -9.35 12.58 6.07
N VAL A 136 -9.77 11.55 5.35
CA VAL A 136 -9.56 11.38 3.90
C VAL A 136 -10.76 10.73 3.21
N ILE A 137 -10.81 10.81 1.87
CA ILE A 137 -11.77 10.16 0.95
C ILE A 137 -13.22 10.68 1.09
N THR A 138 -13.82 10.56 2.27
CA THR A 138 -15.22 10.94 2.59
C THR A 138 -15.34 12.09 3.59
N ASP A 139 -14.23 12.73 3.96
CA ASP A 139 -14.27 14.01 4.67
C ASP A 139 -14.92 15.12 3.81
N ASP A 140 -15.33 16.23 4.43
CA ASP A 140 -16.03 17.34 3.76
C ASP A 140 -15.30 17.90 2.52
N LYS A 141 -13.96 17.76 2.46
CA LYS A 141 -13.13 18.23 1.35
C LYS A 141 -12.78 17.13 0.34
N ARG A 142 -13.13 15.87 0.61
CA ARG A 142 -12.75 14.67 -0.15
C ARG A 142 -11.23 14.61 -0.36
N THR A 143 -10.50 14.67 0.75
CA THR A 143 -9.05 14.81 0.80
C THR A 143 -8.36 13.53 0.33
N HIS A 144 -7.51 13.65 -0.69
CA HIS A 144 -6.65 12.58 -1.21
C HIS A 144 -5.15 12.89 -1.11
N GLN A 145 -4.79 14.13 -0.74
CA GLN A 145 -3.42 14.58 -0.47
C GLN A 145 -3.33 15.11 0.97
N VAL A 146 -2.43 14.58 1.80
CA VAL A 146 -2.34 14.91 3.23
C VAL A 146 -0.93 15.33 3.64
N GLU A 147 -0.80 16.38 4.45
CA GLU A 147 0.45 16.72 5.14
C GLU A 147 0.34 16.36 6.63
N MET A 148 1.05 15.31 7.07
CA MET A 148 1.03 14.84 8.45
C MET A 148 2.22 15.37 9.24
N ASN A 149 1.95 15.90 10.43
CA ASN A 149 2.95 16.30 11.41
C ASN A 149 2.88 15.32 12.57
N LEU A 150 3.98 14.64 12.86
CA LEU A 150 4.11 13.67 13.94
C LEU A 150 4.72 14.36 15.16
N ILE A 151 4.39 13.83 16.34
CA ILE A 151 5.00 14.20 17.61
C ILE A 151 5.97 13.13 18.07
N ARG A 152 7.03 13.54 18.78
CA ARG A 152 7.94 12.60 19.45
C ARG A 152 7.26 11.92 20.63
N VAL A 153 7.33 10.59 20.69
CA VAL A 153 6.91 9.83 21.86
C VAL A 153 7.89 10.06 23.00
N HIS A 154 7.33 10.38 24.18
CA HIS A 154 8.07 10.47 25.42
C HIS A 154 7.76 9.20 26.22
N GLU A 155 8.79 8.39 26.53
CA GLU A 155 8.61 7.28 27.47
C GLU A 155 8.17 7.85 28.82
N ALA A 156 7.10 7.30 29.39
CA ALA A 156 6.61 7.72 30.70
C ALA A 156 7.59 7.24 31.79
N GLN A 157 8.54 8.10 32.16
CA GLN A 157 9.41 7.94 33.33
C GLN A 157 8.58 8.00 34.62
N GLY A 158 7.91 6.89 34.95
CA GLY A 158 7.02 6.77 36.11
C GLY A 158 7.43 5.72 37.15
N ASN A 159 8.09 4.63 36.74
CA ASN A 159 8.36 3.49 37.65
C ASN A 159 9.80 3.38 38.17
N ASN A 160 10.79 3.98 37.49
CA ASN A 160 12.20 3.86 37.91
C ASN A 160 12.55 4.78 39.08
N ASP A 161 11.85 5.92 39.21
CA ASP A 161 12.09 6.90 40.27
C ASP A 161 11.43 6.50 41.62
N ALA A 162 10.36 5.71 41.58
CA ALA A 162 9.78 5.15 42.80
C ALA A 162 10.71 4.12 43.46
N LEU A 163 11.35 3.26 42.66
CA LEU A 163 12.26 2.23 43.15
C LEU A 163 13.62 2.80 43.60
N SER A 164 14.12 3.85 42.95
CA SER A 164 15.36 4.52 43.38
C SER A 164 15.19 5.24 44.72
N ASN A 165 14.04 5.89 44.96
CA ASN A 165 13.74 6.54 46.24
C ASN A 165 13.53 5.53 47.39
N LEU A 166 12.89 4.38 47.13
CA LEU A 166 12.74 3.31 48.13
C LEU A 166 14.09 2.72 48.57
N ASN A 167 15.07 2.62 47.66
CA ASN A 167 16.42 2.18 48.04
C ASN A 167 17.19 3.21 48.87
N ARG A 168 16.94 4.52 48.72
CA ARG A 168 17.56 5.57 49.55
C ARG A 168 16.99 5.59 50.98
N LEU A 169 15.68 5.41 51.14
CA LEU A 169 15.04 5.35 52.46
C LEU A 169 15.49 4.15 53.31
N ARG A 170 15.99 3.08 52.68
CA ARG A 170 16.52 1.90 53.39
C ARG A 170 17.95 2.10 53.93
N THR A 171 18.71 3.06 53.43
CA THR A 171 20.09 3.32 53.88
C THR A 171 20.20 4.31 55.04
N GLU A 172 19.13 5.02 55.39
CA GLU A 172 19.13 6.08 56.43
C GLU A 172 18.61 5.60 57.80
N THR A 173 18.32 4.31 57.96
CA THR A 173 17.75 3.71 59.20
C THR A 173 18.62 2.58 59.77
N GLY A 174 19.92 2.58 59.44
CA GLY A 174 20.86 1.49 59.72
C GLY A 174 22.17 1.91 60.40
N GLU A 175 22.13 2.91 61.28
CA GLU A 175 23.24 3.33 62.16
C GLU A 175 22.72 3.68 63.56
#